data_AF-A0A6L8Q671-F1
#
_entry.id   AF-A0A6L8Q671-F1
#
_cell.length_a   1.000
_cell.length_b   1.000
_cell.length_c   1.000
_cell.angle_alpha   90.00
_cell.angle_beta   90.00
_cell.angle_gamma   90.00
#
_symmetry.space_group_name_H-M   'P 1'
#
loop_
_entity.id
_entity.type
_entity.pdbx_description
1 polymer ?
#
loop_
_entity_poly.entity_id
_entity_poly.type
_entity_poly.pdbx_seq_one_letter_code
_entity_poly.pdbx_strand_id
1 'polypeptide(L)'
;MGGCHCSSVDYPDRIEVENPGGLRIALDVMLAGGVSDARNPTLMKTLGLINACEKEGSGFDAMRRAAVDAQAPLPTAVESFGLD
;
A
#
# COMPACT_ATOMS: atom_id res chain seq x y z
N MET A 1 2.34 15.34 -21.13
CA MET A 1 2.94 15.26 -19.79
C MET A 1 1.95 14.52 -18.90
N GLY A 2 2.20 13.24 -18.62
CA GLY A 2 1.34 12.44 -17.74
C GLY A 2 1.42 12.99 -16.31
N GLY A 3 0.27 13.25 -15.69
CA GLY A 3 0.22 13.76 -14.32
C GLY A 3 0.68 12.70 -13.32
N CYS A 4 1.54 13.08 -12.36
CA CYS A 4 1.77 12.29 -11.16
C CYS A 4 0.55 12.45 -10.24
N HIS A 5 -0.48 11.63 -10.44
CA HIS A 5 -1.66 11.60 -9.57
C HIS A 5 -1.80 10.25 -8.89
N CYS A 6 -2.18 10.25 -7.62
CA CYS A 6 -2.77 9.07 -7.01
C CYS A 6 -4.22 8.92 -7.48
N SER A 7 -4.67 7.68 -7.70
CA SER A 7 -6.05 7.34 -8.07
C SER A 7 -6.57 6.25 -7.14
N SER A 8 -7.86 6.31 -6.85
CA SER A 8 -8.59 5.24 -6.16
C SER A 8 -9.91 5.01 -6.90
N VAL A 9 -10.19 3.76 -7.26
CA VAL A 9 -11.42 3.36 -7.95
C VAL A 9 -12.15 2.33 -7.11
N ASP A 10 -13.38 2.65 -6.74
CA ASP A 10 -14.27 1.75 -6.01
C ASP A 10 -15.11 0.94 -7.01
N TYR A 11 -14.97 -0.38 -6.98
CA TYR A 11 -15.83 -1.33 -7.68
C TYR A 11 -16.79 -2.00 -6.68
N PRO A 12 -17.87 -2.64 -7.14
CA PRO A 12 -18.78 -3.36 -6.25
C PRO A 12 -18.11 -4.43 -5.37
N ASP A 13 -17.00 -4.99 -5.82
CA ASP A 13 -16.32 -6.15 -5.23
C ASP A 13 -14.87 -5.87 -4.76
N ARG A 14 -14.30 -4.70 -5.10
CA ARG A 14 -12.91 -4.36 -4.76
C ARG A 14 -12.66 -2.85 -4.80
N ILE A 15 -11.55 -2.45 -4.19
CA ILE A 15 -11.00 -1.09 -4.30
C ILE A 15 -9.62 -1.21 -4.93
N GLU A 16 -9.36 -0.44 -5.98
CA GLU A 16 -8.05 -0.35 -6.61
C GLU A 16 -7.43 1.00 -6.25
N VAL A 17 -6.18 0.99 -5.77
CA VAL A 17 -5.43 2.20 -5.41
C VAL A 17 -4.12 2.20 -6.18
N GLU A 18 -3.88 3.27 -6.92
CA GLU A 18 -2.66 3.47 -7.69
C GLU A 18 -1.95 4.74 -7.21
N ASN A 19 -0.62 4.66 -7.13
CA ASN A 19 0.21 5.77 -6.69
C ASN A 19 1.46 5.85 -7.57
N PRO A 20 1.85 7.05 -8.05
CA PRO A 20 3.08 7.20 -8.82
C PRO A 20 4.34 6.79 -8.04
N GLY A 21 5.33 6.33 -8.81
CA GLY A 21 6.65 5.90 -8.34
C GLY A 21 6.72 4.41 -8.01
N GLY A 22 7.94 3.85 -7.98
CA GLY A 22 8.18 2.41 -7.77
C GLY A 22 8.50 2.05 -6.31
N LEU A 23 8.22 0.81 -5.92
CA LEU A 23 8.50 0.31 -4.57
C LEU A 23 9.99 0.43 -4.23
N ARG A 24 10.29 0.69 -2.95
CA ARG A 24 11.69 0.72 -2.45
C ARG A 24 12.18 -0.61 -1.89
N ILE A 25 11.26 -1.55 -1.73
CA ILE A 25 11.52 -2.95 -1.39
C ILE A 25 10.97 -3.81 -2.51
N ALA A 26 11.48 -5.02 -2.66
CA ALA A 26 10.95 -5.95 -3.65
C ALA A 26 9.46 -6.25 -3.39
N LEU A 27 8.69 -6.44 -4.46
CA LEU A 27 7.24 -6.67 -4.39
C LEU A 27 6.88 -7.85 -3.48
N ASP A 28 7.64 -8.94 -3.54
CA ASP A 28 7.46 -10.13 -2.69
C ASP A 28 7.72 -9.84 -1.20
N VAL A 29 8.70 -8.99 -0.89
CA VAL A 29 8.97 -8.52 0.48
C VAL A 29 7.84 -7.63 0.99
N MET A 30 7.30 -6.74 0.15
CA MET A 30 6.13 -5.94 0.51
C MET A 30 4.91 -6.84 0.78
N LEU A 31 4.66 -7.80 -0.12
CA LEU A 31 3.59 -8.78 0.02
C LEU A 31 3.79 -9.68 1.24
N ALA A 32 5.02 -10.02 1.63
CA ALA A 32 5.28 -10.76 2.87
C ALA A 32 4.91 -9.94 4.12
N GLY A 33 5.07 -8.62 4.08
CA GLY A 33 4.80 -7.73 5.22
C GLY A 33 5.92 -7.73 6.26
N GLY A 34 5.76 -6.92 7.30
CA GLY A 34 6.72 -6.79 8.40
C GLY A 34 7.97 -5.95 8.12
N VAL A 35 8.22 -5.59 6.85
CA VAL A 35 9.31 -4.70 6.44
C VAL A 35 8.74 -3.39 5.90
N SER A 36 9.38 -2.28 6.25
CA SER A 36 9.02 -0.94 5.80
C SER A 36 10.28 -0.17 5.42
N ASP A 37 10.26 0.44 4.23
CA ASP A 37 11.28 1.38 3.80
C ASP A 37 10.61 2.66 3.27
N ALA A 38 10.35 3.60 4.18
CA ALA A 38 9.50 4.78 3.96
C ALA A 38 10.16 5.90 3.14
N ARG A 39 9.57 6.32 2.01
CA ARG A 39 10.07 7.45 1.19
C ARG A 39 10.33 8.72 1.99
N ASN A 40 9.42 9.04 2.90
CA ASN A 40 9.55 10.18 3.79
C ASN A 40 9.33 9.72 5.25
N PRO A 41 10.41 9.39 5.98
CA PRO A 41 10.32 8.93 7.38
C PRO A 41 9.70 9.97 8.31
N THR A 42 9.90 11.27 8.04
CA THR A 42 9.29 12.35 8.81
C THR A 42 7.77 12.34 8.66
N LEU A 43 7.26 12.15 7.43
CA LEU A 43 5.83 12.04 7.19
C LEU A 43 5.25 10.81 7.90
N MET A 44 5.92 9.66 7.80
CA MET A 44 5.49 8.44 8.49
C MET A 44 5.39 8.67 10.00
N LYS A 45 6.42 9.28 10.60
CA LYS A 45 6.44 9.61 12.03
C LYS A 45 5.31 10.56 12.41
N THR A 46 5.06 11.61 11.62
CA THR A 46 3.97 12.56 11.88
C THR A 46 2.60 11.89 11.80
N LEU A 47 2.36 11.00 10.82
CA LEU A 47 1.12 10.23 10.72
C LEU A 47 0.95 9.26 11.90
N GLY A 48 2.04 8.66 12.38
CA GLY A 48 2.04 7.85 13.60
C GLY A 48 1.69 8.66 14.85
N LEU A 49 2.21 9.89 15.00
CA LEU A 49 1.93 10.76 16.16
C LEU A 49 0.46 11.15 16.27
N ILE A 50 -0.24 11.29 15.15
CA ILE A 50 -1.69 11.58 15.13
C ILE A 50 -2.55 10.31 15.07
N ASN A 51 -1.93 9.13 15.22
CA ASN A 51 -2.60 7.83 15.16
C ASN A 51 -3.36 7.58 13.84
N ALA A 52 -2.91 8.18 12.74
CA ALA A 52 -3.46 7.96 11.39
C ALA A 52 -2.80 6.76 10.68
N CYS A 53 -1.59 6.39 11.10
CA CYS A 53 -0.91 5.17 10.64
C CYS A 53 -0.63 4.24 11.82
N GLU A 54 -0.72 2.94 11.53
CA GLU A 54 -0.34 1.86 12.42
C GLU A 54 1.19 1.65 12.44
N LYS A 55 1.64 0.50 12.98
CA LYS A 55 3.06 0.14 13.03
C LYS A 55 3.64 0.05 11.61
N GLU A 56 4.84 0.59 11.41
CA GLU A 56 5.53 0.47 10.14
C GLU A 56 5.69 -1.00 9.71
N GLY A 57 5.32 -1.29 8.47
CA GLY A 57 5.38 -2.63 7.88
C GLY A 57 4.18 -3.53 8.21
N SER A 58 3.25 -3.12 9.10
CA SER A 58 2.08 -3.95 9.42
C SER A 58 0.90 -3.78 8.47
N GLY A 59 0.88 -2.76 7.61
CA GLY A 59 -0.28 -2.46 6.77
C GLY A 59 -0.76 -3.64 5.92
N PHE A 60 0.16 -4.36 5.26
CA PHE A 60 -0.22 -5.53 4.46
C PHE A 60 -0.69 -6.72 5.32
N ASP A 61 -0.14 -6.89 6.53
CA ASP A 61 -0.63 -7.87 7.49
C ASP A 61 -2.05 -7.55 7.95
N ALA A 62 -2.34 -6.28 8.22
CA ALA A 62 -3.67 -5.81 8.61
C ALA A 62 -4.69 -6.05 7.50
N MET A 63 -4.35 -5.70 6.25
CA MET A 63 -5.21 -5.97 5.10
C MET A 63 -5.50 -7.46 4.91
N ARG A 64 -4.49 -8.34 5.05
CA ARG A 64 -4.70 -9.79 4.96
C ARG A 64 -5.62 -10.32 6.07
N ARG A 65 -5.42 -9.88 7.31
CA ARG A 65 -6.27 -10.29 8.44
C ARG A 65 -7.71 -9.87 8.20
N ALA A 66 -7.93 -8.62 7.83
CA ALA A 66 -9.26 -8.11 7.50
C ALA A 66 -9.91 -8.89 6.35
N ALA A 67 -9.16 -9.25 5.31
CA ALA A 67 -9.66 -10.07 4.21
C ALA A 67 -10.07 -11.47 4.67
N VAL A 68 -9.25 -12.14 5.50
CA VAL A 68 -9.57 -13.46 6.06
C VAL A 68 -10.82 -13.40 6.92
N ASP A 69 -10.91 -12.40 7.81
CA ASP A 69 -12.06 -12.22 8.72
C ASP A 69 -13.35 -11.94 7.93
N ALA A 70 -13.25 -11.20 6.83
CA ALA A 70 -14.36 -10.91 5.92
C ALA A 70 -14.65 -12.03 4.90
N GLN A 71 -13.88 -13.12 4.90
CA GLN A 71 -13.93 -14.18 3.89
C GLN A 71 -13.78 -13.65 2.45
N ALA A 72 -12.98 -12.60 2.29
CA ALA A 72 -12.69 -11.95 1.01
C ALA A 72 -11.35 -12.45 0.43
N PRO A 73 -11.11 -12.24 -0.88
CA PRO A 73 -9.80 -12.49 -1.49
C PRO A 73 -8.69 -11.68 -0.81
N LEU A 74 -7.49 -12.25 -0.76
CA LEU A 74 -6.32 -11.56 -0.19
C LEU A 74 -5.93 -10.35 -1.05
N PRO A 75 -5.38 -9.28 -0.42
CA PRO A 75 -4.88 -8.13 -1.16
C PRO A 75 -3.78 -8.54 -2.13
N THR A 76 -3.82 -7.98 -3.33
CA THR A 76 -2.80 -8.16 -4.37
C THR A 76 -2.16 -6.81 -4.69
N ALA A 77 -0.96 -6.84 -5.27
CA ALA A 77 -0.27 -5.64 -5.70
C ALA A 77 0.60 -5.95 -6.92
N VAL A 78 0.78 -4.94 -7.76
CA VAL A 78 1.65 -4.98 -8.94
C VAL A 78 2.43 -3.68 -9.02
N GLU A 79 3.67 -3.76 -9.50
CA GLU A 79 4.38 -2.56 -9.94
C GLU A 79 4.17 -2.38 -11.43
N SER A 80 3.69 -1.20 -11.81
CA SER A 80 3.59 -0.77 -13.19
C SER A 80 4.45 0.48 -13.39
N PHE A 81 5.23 0.46 -14.44
CA PHE A 81 5.94 1.64 -14.94
C PHE A 81 5.26 1.96 -16.28
N GLY A 82 4.71 3.17 -16.41
CA GLY A 82 4.13 3.59 -17.68
C GLY A 82 5.13 3.38 -18.81
N LEU A 83 4.64 2.97 -19.99
CA LEU A 83 5.46 3.02 -21.20
C LEU A 83 5.81 4.48 -21.48
N ASP A 84 7.10 4.76 -21.58
CA ASP A 84 7.73 6.07 -21.82
C ASP A 84 6.97 6.96 -22.82
#